data_AF-A0A662IFT9-F1
#
_entry.id   AF-A0A662IFT9-F1
#
_cell.length_a   1.000
_cell.length_b   1.000
_cell.length_c   1.000
_cell.angle_alpha   90.00
_cell.angle_beta   90.00
_cell.angle_gamma   90.00
#
_symmetry.space_group_name_H-M   'P 1'
#
loop_
_entity.id
_entity.type
_entity.pdbx_description
1 polymer ?
#
loop_
_entity_poly.entity_id
_entity_poly.type
_entity_poly.pdbx_seq_one_letter_code
_entity_poly.pdbx_strand_id
1 'polypeptide(L)'
;MSGVREIAQLLISPCPSPAMLRKVLESGVVLILSLEPTCRDYYREVKGKAVVLEYPLQPLSIKPVEEINELVRNILQVIESGGKVLIHGGDVIDDRCLTVAKMILVARGEKLEGMEGPQSLVQELAVSWYARLADLIGVEELHVLYEIGRKYDFGAGLEHASTVANISLDMASALKSRLELSREDLVAVYVSGLFHDVGRFYSERRHEETGVEILKTHAKALRDLVDMDLVEFCVKHHRRHTKPHEDPLLERVGDKGLHLAAIVRLADSFTSVYSKEEYWGVHLEDDSLVVVARFVNKHRFSEKGKLLEKVSNIRPLVRSG
;
A
#
# COMPACT_ATOMS: atom_id res chain seq x y z
N MET A 1 3.98 -29.35 20.14
CA MET A 1 3.98 -28.90 18.73
C MET A 1 5.24 -28.08 18.52
N SER A 2 6.38 -28.72 18.25
CA SER A 2 7.63 -27.97 18.10
C SER A 2 7.55 -27.14 16.81
N GLY A 3 7.58 -25.82 16.93
CA GLY A 3 7.72 -24.89 15.80
C GLY A 3 6.44 -24.31 15.21
N VAL A 4 5.25 -24.52 15.80
CA VAL A 4 4.02 -23.81 15.40
C VAL A 4 3.66 -22.78 16.48
N ARG A 5 3.45 -21.53 16.08
CA ARG A 5 2.96 -20.44 16.94
C ARG A 5 1.50 -20.16 16.57
N GLU A 6 0.60 -20.08 17.55
CA GLU A 6 -0.81 -19.73 17.33
C GLU A 6 -1.13 -18.40 18.01
N ILE A 7 -1.69 -17.45 17.25
CA ILE A 7 -2.11 -16.14 17.72
C ILE A 7 -3.43 -15.82 17.02
N ALA A 8 -4.51 -15.61 17.76
CA ALA A 8 -5.81 -15.21 17.22
C ALA A 8 -6.24 -16.03 15.98
N GLN A 9 -6.34 -17.36 16.07
CA GLN A 9 -6.71 -18.25 14.94
C GLN A 9 -5.72 -18.27 13.74
N LEU A 10 -4.61 -17.54 13.81
CA LEU A 10 -3.49 -17.64 12.87
C LEU A 10 -2.43 -18.57 13.45
N LEU A 11 -2.10 -19.61 12.69
CA LEU A 11 -1.00 -20.50 12.96
C LEU A 11 0.16 -20.11 12.06
N ILE A 12 1.36 -20.02 12.62
CA ILE A 12 2.58 -19.65 11.90
C ILE A 12 3.58 -20.79 12.10
N SER A 13 4.11 -21.32 11.00
CA SER A 13 5.03 -22.46 11.04
C SER A 13 6.14 -22.36 9.98
N PRO A 14 7.24 -23.13 10.12
CA PRO A 14 8.04 -23.50 8.97
C PRO A 14 7.22 -24.39 8.00
N CYS A 15 7.83 -24.78 6.89
CA CYS A 15 7.32 -25.77 5.96
C CYS A 15 6.76 -26.99 6.73
N PRO A 16 5.44 -27.24 6.69
CA PRO A 16 4.82 -28.21 7.57
C PRO A 16 5.08 -29.64 7.08
N SER A 17 5.51 -30.52 7.99
CA SER A 17 5.55 -31.96 7.71
C SER A 17 4.14 -32.54 7.61
N PRO A 18 3.92 -33.65 6.87
CA PRO A 18 2.63 -34.33 6.81
C PRO A 18 2.04 -34.68 8.19
N ALA A 19 2.89 -35.02 9.16
CA ALA A 19 2.46 -35.33 10.53
C ALA A 19 2.01 -34.08 11.31
N MET A 20 2.70 -32.94 11.14
CA MET A 20 2.29 -31.66 11.70
C MET A 20 0.95 -31.23 11.10
N LEU A 21 0.83 -31.34 9.78
CA LEU A 21 -0.34 -30.89 9.05
C LEU A 21 -1.61 -31.62 9.48
N ARG A 22 -1.55 -32.94 9.70
CA ARG A 22 -2.71 -33.70 10.23
C ARG A 22 -3.25 -33.10 11.54
N LYS A 23 -2.36 -32.74 12.47
CA LYS A 23 -2.74 -32.12 13.75
C LYS A 23 -3.32 -30.72 13.57
N VAL A 24 -2.77 -29.96 12.62
CA VAL A 24 -3.23 -28.60 12.32
C VAL A 24 -4.60 -28.61 11.63
N LEU A 25 -4.86 -29.57 10.75
CA LEU A 25 -6.18 -29.74 10.15
C LEU A 25 -7.23 -30.17 11.19
N GLU A 26 -6.88 -31.04 12.13
CA GLU A 26 -7.74 -31.42 13.27
C GLU A 26 -8.05 -30.23 14.19
N SER A 27 -7.22 -29.17 14.21
CA SER A 27 -7.44 -27.97 15.04
C SER A 27 -8.34 -26.92 14.38
N GLY A 28 -8.88 -27.19 13.18
CA GLY A 28 -9.81 -26.32 12.47
C GLY A 28 -9.17 -25.43 11.41
N VAL A 29 -7.95 -25.72 10.97
CA VAL A 29 -7.35 -25.01 9.82
C VAL A 29 -8.05 -25.41 8.53
N VAL A 30 -8.60 -24.41 7.84
CA VAL A 30 -9.32 -24.57 6.56
C VAL A 30 -8.65 -23.83 5.40
N LEU A 31 -7.70 -22.95 5.69
CA LEU A 31 -6.87 -22.25 4.70
C LEU A 31 -5.39 -22.35 5.08
N ILE A 32 -4.56 -22.65 4.10
CA ILE A 32 -3.10 -22.68 4.22
C ILE A 32 -2.52 -21.68 3.23
N LEU A 33 -1.82 -20.68 3.74
CA LEU A 33 -1.05 -19.72 2.98
C LEU A 33 0.40 -20.20 2.85
N SER A 34 0.79 -20.57 1.64
CA SER A 34 2.15 -21.01 1.32
C SER A 34 2.95 -19.85 0.72
N LEU A 35 3.92 -19.34 1.50
CA LEU A 35 4.82 -18.29 1.04
C LEU A 35 6.09 -18.83 0.36
N GLU A 36 6.31 -20.14 0.45
CA GLU A 36 7.47 -20.85 -0.08
C GLU A 36 7.06 -21.89 -1.14
N PRO A 37 7.29 -21.63 -2.44
CA PRO A 37 6.81 -22.49 -3.50
C PRO A 37 7.47 -23.87 -3.53
N THR A 38 8.62 -24.06 -2.88
CA THR A 38 9.30 -25.36 -2.79
C THR A 38 8.69 -26.30 -1.76
N CYS A 39 7.90 -25.80 -0.81
CA CYS A 39 7.27 -26.59 0.22
C CYS A 39 5.98 -27.27 -0.30
N ARG A 40 6.12 -28.48 -0.90
CA ARG A 40 5.01 -29.18 -1.59
C ARG A 40 4.68 -30.57 -1.07
N ASP A 41 5.43 -31.08 -0.11
CA ASP A 41 5.30 -32.49 0.30
C ASP A 41 3.98 -32.80 1.04
N TYR A 42 3.23 -31.77 1.42
CA TYR A 42 2.02 -31.89 2.25
C TYR A 42 0.70 -31.82 1.44
N TYR A 43 0.73 -31.57 0.13
CA TYR A 43 -0.48 -31.35 -0.69
C TYR A 43 -1.47 -32.52 -0.66
N ARG A 44 -0.97 -33.77 -0.55
CA ARG A 44 -1.83 -34.96 -0.52
C ARG A 44 -2.69 -35.00 0.74
N GLU A 45 -2.16 -34.53 1.84
CA GLU A 45 -2.76 -34.53 3.17
C GLU A 45 -3.83 -33.44 3.31
N VAL A 46 -3.68 -32.35 2.55
CA VAL A 46 -4.63 -31.22 2.53
C VAL A 46 -5.83 -31.48 1.62
N LYS A 47 -5.68 -32.33 0.60
CA LYS A 47 -6.68 -32.54 -0.44
C LYS A 47 -8.07 -32.87 0.16
N GLY A 48 -9.03 -31.98 -0.11
CA GLY A 48 -10.42 -32.11 0.35
C GLY A 48 -10.67 -31.73 1.81
N LYS A 49 -9.66 -31.17 2.51
CA LYS A 49 -9.75 -30.78 3.93
C LYS A 49 -9.51 -29.29 4.16
N ALA A 50 -8.60 -28.69 3.41
CA ALA A 50 -8.35 -27.24 3.42
C ALA A 50 -8.00 -26.74 2.01
N VAL A 51 -8.06 -25.43 1.82
CA VAL A 51 -7.57 -24.77 0.61
C VAL A 51 -6.11 -24.39 0.82
N VAL A 52 -5.26 -24.65 -0.17
CA VAL A 52 -3.88 -24.12 -0.21
C VAL A 52 -3.85 -22.95 -1.17
N LEU A 53 -3.48 -21.77 -0.65
CA LEU A 53 -3.23 -20.57 -1.42
C LEU A 53 -1.72 -20.39 -1.55
N GLU A 54 -1.20 -20.59 -2.75
CA GLU A 54 0.18 -20.27 -3.07
C GLU A 54 0.34 -18.75 -3.26
N TYR A 55 1.16 -18.14 -2.41
CA TYR A 55 1.45 -16.71 -2.45
C TYR A 55 2.96 -16.49 -2.25
N PRO A 56 3.79 -16.86 -3.24
CA PRO A 56 5.24 -16.87 -3.07
C PRO A 56 5.79 -15.47 -2.83
N LEU A 57 6.58 -15.32 -1.76
CA LEU A 57 7.30 -14.09 -1.43
C LEU A 57 8.81 -14.36 -1.38
N GLN A 58 9.61 -13.41 -1.89
CA GLN A 58 11.06 -13.50 -1.74
C GLN A 58 11.47 -13.08 -0.32
N PRO A 59 12.50 -13.69 0.27
CA PRO A 59 13.04 -13.25 1.56
C PRO A 59 13.41 -11.76 1.52
N LEU A 60 13.19 -11.06 2.64
CA LEU A 60 13.47 -9.63 2.83
C LEU A 60 12.69 -8.69 1.88
N SER A 61 11.69 -9.21 1.16
CA SER A 61 10.83 -8.45 0.26
C SER A 61 9.38 -8.48 0.72
N ILE A 62 8.54 -7.66 0.08
CA ILE A 62 7.09 -7.68 0.26
C ILE A 62 6.43 -7.19 -1.03
N LYS A 63 5.18 -7.63 -1.26
CA LYS A 63 4.34 -7.11 -2.34
C LYS A 63 3.71 -5.77 -1.92
N PRO A 64 3.22 -4.97 -2.88
CA PRO A 64 2.46 -3.76 -2.58
C PRO A 64 1.33 -3.99 -1.57
N VAL A 65 1.16 -3.04 -0.64
CA VAL A 65 0.22 -3.17 0.49
C VAL A 65 -1.22 -3.37 0.03
N GLU A 66 -1.58 -2.85 -1.14
CA GLU A 66 -2.89 -3.00 -1.77
C GLU A 66 -3.12 -4.45 -2.24
N GLU A 67 -2.09 -5.13 -2.75
CA GLU A 67 -2.18 -6.55 -3.11
C GLU A 67 -2.25 -7.44 -1.85
N ILE A 68 -1.46 -7.10 -0.82
CA ILE A 68 -1.53 -7.81 0.45
C ILE A 68 -2.90 -7.62 1.11
N ASN A 69 -3.56 -6.47 0.94
CA ASN A 69 -4.90 -6.26 1.46
C ASN A 69 -5.91 -7.31 0.95
N GLU A 70 -5.82 -7.72 -0.33
CA GLU A 70 -6.67 -8.79 -0.87
C GLU A 70 -6.47 -10.12 -0.14
N LEU A 71 -5.20 -10.44 0.13
CA LEU A 71 -4.84 -11.63 0.88
C LEU A 71 -5.38 -11.55 2.31
N VAL A 72 -5.17 -10.42 2.99
CA VAL A 72 -5.67 -10.19 4.35
C VAL A 72 -7.19 -10.32 4.38
N ARG A 73 -7.90 -9.65 3.48
CA ARG A 73 -9.37 -9.70 3.38
C ARG A 73 -9.90 -11.12 3.27
N ASN A 74 -9.33 -11.93 2.38
CA ASN A 74 -9.74 -13.33 2.22
C ASN A 74 -9.48 -14.16 3.50
N ILE A 75 -8.38 -13.87 4.19
CA ILE A 75 -8.04 -14.52 5.47
C ILE A 75 -9.02 -14.11 6.57
N LEU A 76 -9.41 -12.83 6.64
CA LEU A 76 -10.40 -12.35 7.61
C LEU A 76 -11.74 -13.05 7.42
N GLN A 77 -12.22 -13.20 6.18
CA GLN A 77 -13.46 -13.93 5.91
C GLN A 77 -13.41 -15.39 6.39
N VAL A 78 -12.28 -16.08 6.20
CA VAL A 78 -12.09 -17.44 6.72
C VAL A 78 -12.19 -17.44 8.24
N ILE A 79 -11.54 -16.49 8.91
CA ILE A 79 -11.51 -16.38 10.36
C ILE A 79 -12.91 -16.04 10.92
N GLU A 80 -13.62 -15.11 10.30
CA GLU A 80 -14.98 -14.69 10.65
C GLU A 80 -15.98 -15.84 10.52
N SER A 81 -15.76 -16.74 9.55
CA SER A 81 -16.54 -17.97 9.42
C SER A 81 -16.21 -19.05 10.48
N GLY A 82 -15.30 -18.75 11.41
CA GLY A 82 -14.87 -19.64 12.48
C GLY A 82 -13.69 -20.55 12.11
N GLY A 83 -13.16 -20.42 10.90
CA GLY A 83 -11.99 -21.16 10.44
C GLY A 83 -10.68 -20.67 11.07
N LYS A 84 -9.63 -21.50 10.97
CA LYS A 84 -8.26 -21.09 11.25
C LYS A 84 -7.42 -21.07 9.97
N VAL A 85 -6.35 -20.28 9.99
CA VAL A 85 -5.43 -20.14 8.86
C VAL A 85 -4.02 -20.52 9.29
N LEU A 86 -3.35 -21.34 8.50
CA LEU A 86 -1.92 -21.64 8.64
C LEU A 86 -1.12 -20.80 7.65
N ILE A 87 -0.17 -20.01 8.12
CA ILE A 87 0.83 -19.33 7.30
C ILE A 87 2.14 -20.07 7.47
N HIS A 88 2.77 -20.45 6.37
CA HIS A 88 4.10 -21.04 6.43
C HIS A 88 5.04 -20.52 5.35
N GLY A 89 6.33 -20.61 5.66
CA GLY A 89 7.43 -20.22 4.80
C GLY A 89 8.35 -21.40 4.54
N GLY A 90 9.66 -21.12 4.54
CA GLY A 90 10.71 -22.11 4.32
C GLY A 90 10.97 -23.01 5.52
N ASP A 91 12.22 -23.45 5.68
CA ASP A 91 12.60 -24.43 6.72
C ASP A 91 12.44 -23.91 8.15
N VAL A 92 12.33 -22.59 8.32
CA VAL A 92 12.10 -21.89 9.60
C VAL A 92 10.91 -20.94 9.49
N ILE A 93 10.37 -20.49 10.64
CA ILE A 93 9.50 -19.30 10.64
C ILE A 93 10.37 -18.11 10.23
N ASP A 94 10.15 -17.61 9.03
CA ASP A 94 10.97 -16.55 8.44
C ASP A 94 10.26 -15.19 8.44
N ASP A 95 10.99 -14.18 7.95
CA ASP A 95 10.55 -12.79 7.85
C ASP A 95 9.24 -12.63 7.06
N ARG A 96 9.03 -13.44 6.01
CA ARG A 96 7.84 -13.39 5.16
C ARG A 96 6.59 -13.74 5.96
N CYS A 97 6.66 -14.84 6.72
CA CYS A 97 5.57 -15.30 7.56
C CYS A 97 5.19 -14.27 8.61
N LEU A 98 6.20 -13.74 9.30
CA LEU A 98 6.02 -12.77 10.38
C LEU A 98 5.45 -11.45 9.85
N THR A 99 5.92 -10.98 8.70
CA THR A 99 5.45 -9.74 8.06
C THR A 99 3.98 -9.85 7.67
N VAL A 100 3.59 -10.92 6.95
CA VAL A 100 2.19 -11.13 6.55
C VAL A 100 1.28 -11.34 7.78
N ALA A 101 1.73 -12.11 8.76
CA ALA A 101 0.98 -12.32 10.01
C ALA A 101 0.73 -11.00 10.74
N LYS A 102 1.72 -10.10 10.81
CA LYS A 102 1.55 -8.76 11.41
C LYS A 102 0.47 -7.96 10.70
N MET A 103 0.45 -7.95 9.37
CA MET A 103 -0.56 -7.21 8.60
C MET A 103 -1.97 -7.76 8.86
N ILE A 104 -2.13 -9.08 8.95
CA ILE A 104 -3.44 -9.69 9.28
C ILE A 104 -3.86 -9.32 10.72
N LEU A 105 -2.94 -9.40 11.68
CA LEU A 105 -3.23 -9.05 13.08
C LEU A 105 -3.57 -7.57 13.24
N VAL A 106 -2.89 -6.69 12.52
CA VAL A 106 -3.21 -5.26 12.43
C VAL A 106 -4.64 -5.04 11.93
N ALA A 107 -5.04 -5.71 10.85
CA ALA A 107 -6.40 -5.59 10.32
C ALA A 107 -7.47 -6.08 11.30
N ARG A 108 -7.10 -6.96 12.24
CA ARG A 108 -7.97 -7.42 13.32
C ARG A 108 -7.97 -6.53 14.57
N GLY A 109 -7.15 -5.48 14.60
CA GLY A 109 -6.95 -4.65 15.79
C GLY A 109 -6.22 -5.37 16.93
N GLU A 110 -5.46 -6.43 16.62
CA GLU A 110 -4.68 -7.18 17.60
C GLU A 110 -3.39 -6.45 17.96
N LYS A 111 -2.96 -6.58 19.21
CA LYS A 111 -1.68 -6.02 19.65
C LYS A 111 -0.52 -6.83 19.07
N LEU A 112 0.49 -6.15 18.55
CA LEU A 112 1.70 -6.76 17.97
C LEU A 112 2.85 -6.97 18.98
N GLU A 113 2.60 -6.76 20.27
CA GLU A 113 3.62 -6.86 21.32
C GLU A 113 4.28 -8.25 21.32
N GLY A 114 5.61 -8.29 21.30
CA GLY A 114 6.38 -9.55 21.34
C GLY A 114 6.48 -10.30 20.01
N MET A 115 5.90 -9.80 18.91
CA MET A 115 6.13 -10.37 17.58
C MET A 115 7.45 -9.90 16.96
N GLU A 116 8.31 -10.85 16.64
CA GLU A 116 9.56 -10.66 15.90
C GLU A 116 9.33 -10.10 14.48
N GLY A 117 10.39 -9.55 13.88
CA GLY A 117 10.36 -8.93 12.57
C GLY A 117 9.66 -7.56 12.55
N PRO A 118 9.45 -6.94 11.39
CA PRO A 118 10.00 -7.31 10.08
C PRO A 118 11.53 -7.29 10.04
N GLN A 119 12.16 -7.84 9.00
CA GLN A 119 13.63 -7.99 8.93
C GLN A 119 14.30 -7.16 7.83
N SER A 120 13.53 -6.38 7.08
CA SER A 120 14.04 -5.43 6.10
C SER A 120 13.25 -4.13 6.13
N LEU A 121 13.89 -3.05 5.67
CA LEU A 121 13.29 -1.72 5.61
C LEU A 121 11.95 -1.72 4.85
N VAL A 122 11.88 -2.38 3.69
CA VAL A 122 10.65 -2.40 2.89
C VAL A 122 9.51 -3.13 3.60
N GLN A 123 9.80 -4.17 4.37
CA GLN A 123 8.78 -4.87 5.15
C GLN A 123 8.29 -4.04 6.34
N GLU A 124 9.20 -3.33 7.02
CA GLU A 124 8.85 -2.39 8.09
C GLU A 124 7.94 -1.28 7.57
N LEU A 125 8.28 -0.68 6.43
CA LEU A 125 7.44 0.31 5.75
C LEU A 125 6.08 -0.27 5.39
N ALA A 126 6.02 -1.46 4.77
CA ALA A 126 4.77 -2.05 4.35
C ALA A 126 3.82 -2.34 5.51
N VAL A 127 4.33 -2.81 6.66
CA VAL A 127 3.51 -2.99 7.87
C VAL A 127 3.01 -1.65 8.39
N SER A 128 3.87 -0.63 8.44
CA SER A 128 3.49 0.72 8.88
C SER A 128 2.43 1.36 7.98
N TRP A 129 2.65 1.31 6.66
CA TRP A 129 1.72 1.78 5.65
C TRP A 129 0.39 1.05 5.74
N TYR A 130 0.41 -0.28 5.83
CA TYR A 130 -0.80 -1.07 5.94
C TYR A 130 -1.59 -0.77 7.22
N ALA A 131 -0.92 -0.64 8.37
CA ALA A 131 -1.58 -0.27 9.62
C ALA A 131 -2.27 1.10 9.54
N ARG A 132 -1.59 2.08 8.94
CA ARG A 132 -2.19 3.39 8.68
C ARG A 132 -3.37 3.30 7.73
N LEU A 133 -3.28 2.53 6.65
CA LEU A 133 -4.35 2.42 5.66
C LEU A 133 -5.56 1.65 6.21
N ALA A 134 -5.34 0.59 6.99
CA ALA A 134 -6.40 -0.15 7.65
C ALA A 134 -7.16 0.75 8.65
N ASP A 135 -6.47 1.62 9.38
CA ASP A 135 -7.13 2.64 10.21
C ASP A 135 -7.83 3.71 9.36
N LEU A 136 -7.14 4.25 8.35
CA LEU A 136 -7.58 5.44 7.60
C LEU A 136 -8.76 5.16 6.67
N ILE A 137 -8.71 4.03 5.96
CA ILE A 137 -9.59 3.69 4.83
C ILE A 137 -10.45 2.47 5.16
N GLY A 138 -9.85 1.44 5.78
CA GLY A 138 -10.52 0.16 6.04
C GLY A 138 -10.22 -0.91 4.98
N VAL A 139 -10.33 -2.18 5.39
CA VAL A 139 -9.94 -3.34 4.56
C VAL A 139 -10.83 -3.49 3.32
N GLU A 140 -12.14 -3.27 3.46
CA GLU A 140 -13.09 -3.43 2.34
C GLU A 140 -12.97 -2.28 1.32
N GLU A 141 -12.78 -1.05 1.78
CA GLU A 141 -12.57 0.10 0.93
C GLU A 141 -11.23 0.01 0.18
N LEU A 142 -10.17 -0.48 0.82
CA LEU A 142 -8.90 -0.79 0.15
C LEU A 142 -9.07 -1.86 -0.94
N HIS A 143 -9.93 -2.87 -0.71
CA HIS A 143 -10.27 -3.87 -1.73
C HIS A 143 -10.96 -3.24 -2.94
N VAL A 144 -11.92 -2.33 -2.72
CA VAL A 144 -12.57 -1.59 -3.81
C VAL A 144 -11.55 -0.81 -4.63
N LEU A 145 -10.59 -0.13 -3.98
CA LEU A 145 -9.52 0.60 -4.67
C LEU A 145 -8.62 -0.34 -5.47
N TYR A 146 -8.25 -1.49 -4.90
CA TYR A 146 -7.46 -2.53 -5.57
C TYR A 146 -8.17 -3.03 -6.85
N GLU A 147 -9.44 -3.39 -6.74
CA GLU A 147 -10.26 -3.92 -7.82
C GLU A 147 -10.50 -2.91 -8.96
N ILE A 148 -10.56 -1.62 -8.65
CA ILE A 148 -10.63 -0.57 -9.67
C ILE A 148 -9.31 -0.49 -10.43
N GLY A 149 -8.19 -0.27 -9.73
CA GLY A 149 -6.94 0.01 -10.44
C GLY A 149 -6.37 -1.21 -11.16
N ARG A 150 -6.64 -2.45 -10.68
CA ARG A 150 -6.08 -3.67 -11.29
C ARG A 150 -6.62 -3.87 -12.70
N LYS A 151 -7.82 -3.35 -12.99
CA LYS A 151 -8.41 -3.34 -14.35
C LYS A 151 -7.57 -2.55 -15.34
N TYR A 152 -6.73 -1.64 -14.83
CA TYR A 152 -5.86 -0.77 -15.59
C TYR A 152 -4.37 -1.01 -15.28
N ASP A 153 -4.03 -2.13 -14.62
CA ASP A 153 -2.66 -2.46 -14.16
C ASP A 153 -1.99 -1.34 -13.34
N PHE A 154 -2.82 -0.43 -12.79
CA PHE A 154 -2.45 0.86 -12.23
C PHE A 154 -1.52 1.72 -13.12
N GLY A 155 -1.62 1.54 -14.44
CA GLY A 155 -1.01 2.39 -15.47
C GLY A 155 0.48 2.17 -15.73
N ALA A 156 1.29 2.18 -14.67
CA ALA A 156 2.72 1.95 -14.71
C ALA A 156 3.16 0.77 -13.81
N GLY A 157 2.20 -0.08 -13.42
CA GLY A 157 2.39 -1.20 -12.51
C GLY A 157 2.10 -0.83 -11.06
N LEU A 158 1.63 -1.83 -10.30
CA LEU A 158 1.19 -1.64 -8.91
C LEU A 158 2.29 -1.16 -7.96
N GLU A 159 3.54 -1.60 -8.13
CA GLU A 159 4.66 -1.14 -7.29
C GLU A 159 4.83 0.39 -7.35
N HIS A 160 4.72 0.97 -8.55
CA HIS A 160 4.84 2.42 -8.73
C HIS A 160 3.66 3.15 -8.11
N ALA A 161 2.44 2.71 -8.44
CA ALA A 161 1.22 3.31 -7.90
C ALA A 161 1.19 3.27 -6.36
N SER A 162 1.51 2.12 -5.77
CA SER A 162 1.59 1.94 -4.32
C SER A 162 2.66 2.82 -3.69
N THR A 163 3.83 2.95 -4.33
CA THR A 163 4.90 3.84 -3.89
C THR A 163 4.43 5.29 -3.85
N VAL A 164 3.83 5.77 -4.94
CA VAL A 164 3.36 7.16 -5.04
C VAL A 164 2.24 7.42 -4.05
N ALA A 165 1.27 6.51 -3.91
CA ALA A 165 0.15 6.64 -2.98
C ALA A 165 0.64 6.77 -1.53
N ASN A 166 1.51 5.86 -1.09
CA ASN A 166 1.95 5.83 0.30
C ASN A 166 2.91 6.96 0.65
N ILE A 167 3.83 7.32 -0.24
CA ILE A 167 4.71 8.49 -0.05
C ILE A 167 3.89 9.78 -0.07
N SER A 168 2.87 9.90 -0.93
CA SER A 168 1.97 11.06 -0.92
C SER A 168 1.27 11.20 0.43
N LEU A 169 0.79 10.08 0.98
CA LEU A 169 0.15 10.05 2.29
C LEU A 169 1.13 10.34 3.44
N ASP A 170 2.37 9.86 3.37
CA ASP A 170 3.44 10.21 4.31
C ASP A 170 3.69 11.72 4.32
N MET A 171 3.87 12.31 3.13
CA MET A 171 4.12 13.75 2.97
C MET A 171 2.93 14.58 3.48
N ALA A 172 1.70 14.21 3.11
CA ALA A 172 0.49 14.89 3.57
C ALA A 172 0.31 14.78 5.09
N SER A 173 0.63 13.62 5.67
CA SER A 173 0.57 13.42 7.12
C SER A 173 1.57 14.31 7.85
N ALA A 174 2.80 14.43 7.36
CA ALA A 174 3.80 15.34 7.91
C ALA A 174 3.38 16.82 7.79
N LEU A 175 2.66 17.16 6.72
CA LEU A 175 2.18 18.52 6.43
C LEU A 175 0.82 18.85 7.05
N LYS A 176 0.14 17.88 7.67
CA LYS A 176 -1.26 17.96 8.07
C LYS A 176 -1.58 19.22 8.86
N SER A 177 -0.82 19.48 9.93
CA SER A 177 -1.04 20.65 10.79
C SER A 177 -0.69 21.97 10.12
N ARG A 178 0.28 21.96 9.20
CA ARG A 178 0.78 23.17 8.53
C ARG A 178 -0.15 23.65 7.42
N LEU A 179 -0.82 22.70 6.75
CA LEU A 179 -1.72 22.92 5.63
C LEU A 179 -3.19 22.69 5.99
N GLU A 180 -3.48 22.51 7.28
CA GLU A 180 -4.83 22.29 7.83
C GLU A 180 -5.58 21.13 7.15
N LEU A 181 -4.87 20.04 6.83
CA LEU A 181 -5.44 18.90 6.12
C LEU A 181 -6.35 18.08 7.04
N SER A 182 -7.55 17.81 6.55
CA SER A 182 -8.54 16.93 7.17
C SER A 182 -8.17 15.44 6.99
N ARG A 183 -8.95 14.55 7.61
CA ARG A 183 -8.77 13.10 7.39
C ARG A 183 -9.16 12.72 5.96
N GLU A 184 -10.19 13.37 5.43
CA GLU A 184 -10.72 13.21 4.09
C GLU A 184 -9.68 13.61 3.03
N ASP A 185 -8.89 14.67 3.29
CA ASP A 185 -7.79 15.08 2.41
C ASP A 185 -6.67 14.02 2.35
N LEU A 186 -6.39 13.35 3.48
CA LEU A 186 -5.44 12.24 3.52
C LEU A 186 -5.92 11.03 2.72
N VAL A 187 -7.22 10.73 2.75
CA VAL A 187 -7.79 9.68 1.89
C VAL A 187 -7.69 10.09 0.42
N ALA A 188 -8.06 11.33 0.08
CA ALA A 188 -8.02 11.84 -1.29
C ALA A 188 -6.61 11.83 -1.89
N VAL A 189 -5.59 12.22 -1.13
CA VAL A 189 -4.20 12.24 -1.63
C VAL A 189 -3.64 10.83 -1.86
N TYR A 190 -4.00 9.87 -1.00
CA TYR A 190 -3.66 8.47 -1.19
C TYR A 190 -4.32 7.91 -2.45
N VAL A 191 -5.64 8.08 -2.59
CA VAL A 191 -6.41 7.61 -3.76
C VAL A 191 -5.90 8.25 -5.05
N SER A 192 -5.56 9.54 -5.00
CA SER A 192 -4.98 10.27 -6.14
C SER A 192 -3.60 9.73 -6.52
N GLY A 193 -2.71 9.50 -5.54
CA GLY A 193 -1.41 8.89 -5.79
C GLY A 193 -1.52 7.46 -6.32
N LEU A 194 -2.51 6.70 -5.86
CA LEU A 194 -2.76 5.34 -6.30
C LEU A 194 -3.24 5.29 -7.75
N PHE A 195 -4.08 6.23 -8.18
CA PHE A 195 -4.65 6.25 -9.53
C PHE A 195 -4.00 7.23 -10.50
N HIS A 196 -2.95 7.96 -10.12
CA HIS A 196 -2.40 9.06 -10.93
C HIS A 196 -2.04 8.64 -12.37
N ASP A 197 -1.60 7.40 -12.56
CA ASP A 197 -1.08 6.90 -13.82
C ASP A 197 -2.04 5.97 -14.58
N VAL A 198 -3.26 5.68 -14.07
CA VAL A 198 -4.18 4.68 -14.70
C VAL A 198 -4.51 4.97 -16.17
N GLY A 199 -4.43 6.23 -16.59
CA GLY A 199 -4.60 6.61 -18.00
C GLY A 199 -3.57 6.01 -18.96
N ARG A 200 -2.38 5.64 -18.46
CA ARG A 200 -1.31 5.01 -19.25
C ARG A 200 -1.71 3.66 -19.84
N PHE A 201 -2.66 2.98 -19.20
CA PHE A 201 -3.22 1.72 -19.71
C PHE A 201 -3.72 1.86 -21.15
N TYR A 202 -4.28 3.02 -21.51
CA TYR A 202 -4.73 3.30 -22.88
C TYR A 202 -3.78 4.20 -23.66
N SER A 203 -3.12 5.16 -23.02
CA SER A 203 -2.24 6.07 -23.73
C SER A 203 -1.18 6.69 -22.83
N GLU A 204 0.08 6.62 -23.25
CA GLU A 204 1.16 7.40 -22.66
C GLU A 204 0.98 8.92 -22.86
N ARG A 205 0.33 9.33 -23.95
CA ARG A 205 0.09 10.73 -24.27
C ARG A 205 -1.15 11.23 -23.54
N ARG A 206 -1.00 12.30 -22.75
CA ARG A 206 -2.07 12.91 -21.95
C ARG A 206 -2.77 11.91 -21.02
N HIS A 207 -2.03 10.94 -20.45
CA HIS A 207 -2.60 9.99 -19.50
C HIS A 207 -3.23 10.66 -18.28
N GLU A 208 -2.80 11.87 -17.92
CA GLU A 208 -3.44 12.66 -16.88
C GLU A 208 -4.91 13.00 -17.19
N GLU A 209 -5.26 13.22 -18.47
CA GLU A 209 -6.65 13.47 -18.89
C GLU A 209 -7.42 12.17 -19.01
N THR A 210 -6.81 11.14 -19.62
CA THR A 210 -7.41 9.80 -19.72
C THR A 210 -7.69 9.19 -18.33
N GLY A 211 -6.79 9.41 -17.37
CA GLY A 211 -6.93 8.94 -15.99
C GLY A 211 -8.15 9.56 -15.30
N VAL A 212 -8.38 10.85 -15.48
CA VAL A 212 -9.60 11.54 -15.00
C VAL A 212 -10.87 10.91 -15.59
N GLU A 213 -10.89 10.67 -16.90
CA GLU A 213 -12.05 10.04 -17.56
C GLU A 213 -12.30 8.61 -17.05
N ILE A 214 -11.23 7.84 -16.78
CA ILE A 214 -11.35 6.53 -16.13
C ILE A 214 -11.99 6.66 -14.75
N LEU A 215 -11.52 7.58 -13.93
CA LEU A 215 -12.03 7.76 -12.56
C LEU A 215 -13.51 8.15 -12.54
N LYS A 216 -13.97 8.96 -13.50
CA LYS A 216 -15.40 9.29 -13.67
C LYS A 216 -16.26 8.05 -13.92
N THR A 217 -15.76 7.05 -14.64
CA THR A 217 -16.50 5.78 -14.85
C THR A 217 -16.68 4.99 -13.55
N HIS A 218 -15.83 5.22 -12.55
CA HIS A 218 -15.89 4.59 -11.22
C HIS A 218 -16.39 5.53 -10.12
N ALA A 219 -16.86 6.74 -10.46
CA ALA A 219 -17.27 7.75 -9.47
C ALA A 219 -18.31 7.24 -8.48
N LYS A 220 -19.23 6.35 -8.90
CA LYS A 220 -20.22 5.74 -8.00
C LYS A 220 -19.57 4.92 -6.87
N ALA A 221 -18.48 4.21 -7.16
CA ALA A 221 -17.77 3.39 -6.17
C ALA A 221 -16.85 4.23 -5.27
N LEU A 222 -16.38 5.39 -5.76
CA LEU A 222 -15.41 6.23 -5.07
C LEU A 222 -16.03 7.37 -4.26
N ARG A 223 -17.20 7.88 -4.66
CA ARG A 223 -17.82 9.09 -4.07
C ARG A 223 -18.13 8.99 -2.57
N ASP A 224 -18.32 7.79 -2.06
CA ASP A 224 -18.62 7.58 -0.63
C ASP A 224 -17.32 7.57 0.20
N LEU A 225 -16.16 7.46 -0.47
CA LEU A 225 -14.83 7.42 0.14
C LEU A 225 -14.07 8.75 -0.02
N VAL A 226 -14.23 9.44 -1.15
CA VAL A 226 -13.45 10.65 -1.49
C VAL A 226 -14.29 11.74 -2.14
N ASP A 227 -13.84 12.98 -1.96
CA ASP A 227 -14.23 14.10 -2.81
C ASP A 227 -13.66 13.88 -4.22
N MET A 228 -14.54 13.56 -5.18
CA MET A 228 -14.15 13.27 -6.55
C MET A 228 -13.53 14.49 -7.26
N ASP A 229 -13.99 15.71 -6.99
CA ASP A 229 -13.43 16.92 -7.61
C ASP A 229 -11.96 17.08 -7.19
N LEU A 230 -11.65 16.78 -5.92
CA LEU A 230 -10.29 16.84 -5.39
C LEU A 230 -9.38 15.76 -6.01
N VAL A 231 -9.88 14.53 -6.15
CA VAL A 231 -9.13 13.42 -6.77
C VAL A 231 -8.89 13.68 -8.26
N GLU A 232 -9.91 14.09 -9.00
CA GLU A 232 -9.77 14.45 -10.41
C GLU A 232 -8.74 15.58 -10.60
N PHE A 233 -8.76 16.60 -9.75
CA PHE A 233 -7.79 17.70 -9.78
C PHE A 233 -6.36 17.19 -9.59
N CYS A 234 -6.13 16.36 -8.57
CA CYS A 234 -4.79 15.85 -8.25
C CYS A 234 -4.26 14.94 -9.37
N VAL A 235 -5.09 14.04 -9.89
CA VAL A 235 -4.72 13.13 -10.99
C VAL A 235 -4.46 13.92 -12.27
N LYS A 236 -5.26 14.93 -12.60
CA LYS A 236 -4.99 15.80 -13.75
C LYS A 236 -3.66 16.54 -13.63
N HIS A 237 -3.27 16.90 -12.41
CA HIS A 237 -2.15 17.79 -12.16
C HIS A 237 -0.89 17.13 -11.58
N HIS A 238 -0.78 15.80 -11.60
CA HIS A 238 0.42 15.10 -11.12
C HIS A 238 1.67 15.38 -11.99
N ARG A 239 1.52 15.90 -13.22
CA ARG A 239 2.65 16.17 -14.15
C ARG A 239 3.10 17.62 -14.20
N ARG A 240 4.40 17.82 -14.42
CA ARG A 240 5.06 19.14 -14.45
C ARG A 240 4.49 20.11 -15.49
N HIS A 241 4.09 19.63 -16.67
CA HIS A 241 3.60 20.51 -17.76
C HIS A 241 2.20 21.06 -17.51
N THR A 242 1.49 20.51 -16.53
CA THR A 242 0.12 20.92 -16.21
C THR A 242 0.12 22.15 -15.32
N LYS A 243 -0.90 22.99 -15.45
CA LYS A 243 -0.99 24.29 -14.80
C LYS A 243 -2.21 24.36 -13.87
N PRO A 244 -2.09 23.91 -12.62
CA PRO A 244 -3.25 23.80 -11.73
C PRO A 244 -3.89 25.15 -11.37
N HIS A 245 -3.14 26.26 -11.42
CA HIS A 245 -3.69 27.61 -11.20
C HIS A 245 -4.59 28.13 -12.35
N GLU A 246 -4.50 27.51 -13.53
CA GLU A 246 -5.33 27.87 -14.69
C GLU A 246 -6.55 26.94 -14.83
N ASP A 247 -6.72 25.96 -13.93
CA ASP A 247 -7.79 24.99 -14.02
C ASP A 247 -9.08 25.51 -13.37
N PRO A 248 -10.22 25.53 -14.09
CA PRO A 248 -11.50 25.99 -13.52
C PRO A 248 -11.94 25.21 -12.27
N LEU A 249 -11.51 23.96 -12.12
CA LEU A 249 -11.87 23.14 -10.96
C LEU A 249 -11.23 23.68 -9.66
N LEU A 250 -10.19 24.52 -9.76
CA LEU A 250 -9.55 25.18 -8.63
C LEU A 250 -10.55 26.00 -7.79
N GLU A 251 -11.56 26.61 -8.41
CA GLU A 251 -12.59 27.38 -7.68
C GLU A 251 -13.38 26.49 -6.71
N ARG A 252 -13.51 25.19 -7.01
CA ARG A 252 -14.22 24.23 -6.17
C ARG A 252 -13.32 23.58 -5.14
N VAL A 253 -12.12 23.16 -5.56
CA VAL A 253 -11.20 22.44 -4.67
C VAL A 253 -10.39 23.37 -3.78
N GLY A 254 -10.24 24.65 -4.14
CA GLY A 254 -9.48 25.64 -3.39
C GLY A 254 -7.99 25.33 -3.25
N ASP A 255 -7.31 26.04 -2.35
CA ASP A 255 -5.86 25.92 -2.13
C ASP A 255 -5.43 24.51 -1.69
N LYS A 256 -6.31 23.77 -0.98
CA LYS A 256 -6.06 22.36 -0.64
C LYS A 256 -5.82 21.51 -1.89
N GLY A 257 -6.54 21.76 -2.99
CA GLY A 257 -6.32 21.07 -4.26
C GLY A 257 -4.92 21.31 -4.82
N LEU A 258 -4.40 22.54 -4.69
CA LEU A 258 -3.03 22.87 -5.08
C LEU A 258 -2.00 22.14 -4.23
N HIS A 259 -2.22 22.10 -2.91
CA HIS A 259 -1.33 21.39 -1.99
C HIS A 259 -1.28 19.89 -2.26
N LEU A 260 -2.43 19.23 -2.39
CA LEU A 260 -2.49 17.79 -2.64
C LEU A 260 -1.93 17.43 -4.02
N ALA A 261 -2.23 18.21 -5.07
CA ALA A 261 -1.65 18.01 -6.39
C ALA A 261 -0.12 18.17 -6.38
N ALA A 262 0.40 19.11 -5.58
CA ALA A 262 1.83 19.29 -5.41
C ALA A 262 2.49 18.11 -4.69
N ILE A 263 1.84 17.56 -3.66
CA ILE A 263 2.30 16.39 -2.92
C ILE A 263 2.33 15.15 -3.84
N VAL A 264 1.24 14.86 -4.56
CA VAL A 264 1.19 13.72 -5.50
C VAL A 264 2.25 13.86 -6.59
N ARG A 265 2.39 15.07 -7.16
CA ARG A 265 3.44 15.37 -8.14
C ARG A 265 4.83 15.12 -7.58
N LEU A 266 5.12 15.53 -6.35
CA LEU A 266 6.41 15.29 -5.72
C LEU A 266 6.66 13.80 -5.46
N ALA A 267 5.66 13.06 -4.97
CA ALA A 267 5.74 11.62 -4.73
C ALA A 267 5.95 10.82 -6.03
N ASP A 268 5.35 11.24 -7.14
CA ASP A 268 5.63 10.74 -8.50
C ASP A 268 7.06 11.11 -8.99
N SER A 269 7.99 11.50 -8.12
CA SER A 269 9.43 11.46 -8.45
C SER A 269 10.05 10.10 -8.18
N PHE A 270 9.44 9.29 -7.32
CA PHE A 270 9.84 7.92 -6.99
C PHE A 270 9.42 6.95 -8.09
N THR A 271 10.18 5.89 -8.27
CA THR A 271 9.88 4.81 -9.21
C THR A 271 9.27 3.61 -8.49
N SER A 272 9.95 3.05 -7.49
CA SER A 272 9.46 1.92 -6.69
C SER A 272 10.32 1.74 -5.45
N VAL A 273 9.71 1.85 -4.26
CA VAL A 273 10.39 1.50 -3.00
C VAL A 273 10.51 0.00 -2.78
N TYR A 274 9.79 -0.80 -3.57
CA TYR A 274 9.78 -2.26 -3.43
C TYR A 274 11.00 -2.90 -4.09
N SER A 275 11.56 -2.25 -5.11
CA SER A 275 12.60 -2.87 -5.95
C SER A 275 13.73 -1.94 -6.41
N LYS A 276 13.59 -0.60 -6.30
CA LYS A 276 14.55 0.35 -6.91
C LYS A 276 15.11 1.39 -5.95
N GLU A 277 14.31 1.84 -4.99
CA GLU A 277 14.64 2.94 -4.08
C GLU A 277 14.50 2.50 -2.63
N GLU A 278 15.33 3.06 -1.75
CA GLU A 278 15.20 2.86 -0.30
C GLU A 278 14.60 4.13 0.31
N TYR A 279 13.57 3.99 1.14
CA TYR A 279 12.82 5.09 1.74
C TYR A 279 12.73 4.88 3.26
N TRP A 280 12.97 5.91 4.07
CA TRP A 280 12.91 5.82 5.54
C TRP A 280 11.83 6.68 6.17
N GLY A 281 11.05 7.40 5.35
CA GLY A 281 10.02 8.31 5.82
C GLY A 281 10.26 9.75 5.42
N VAL A 282 9.43 10.60 6.01
CA VAL A 282 9.41 12.04 5.80
C VAL A 282 9.11 12.75 7.11
N HIS A 283 9.70 13.92 7.28
CA HIS A 283 9.46 14.78 8.43
C HIS A 283 9.61 16.25 8.05
N LEU A 284 9.08 17.13 8.91
CA LEU A 284 9.28 18.57 8.78
C LEU A 284 10.51 19.00 9.59
N GLU A 285 11.35 19.83 8.96
CA GLU A 285 12.41 20.59 9.62
C GLU A 285 12.26 22.05 9.18
N ASP A 286 11.88 22.92 10.11
CA ASP A 286 11.58 24.34 9.84
C ASP A 286 10.58 24.49 8.67
N ASP A 287 10.95 25.21 7.62
CA ASP A 287 10.17 25.39 6.38
C ASP A 287 10.52 24.34 5.30
N SER A 288 11.07 23.19 5.68
CA SER A 288 11.46 22.12 4.76
C SER A 288 10.74 20.80 5.02
N LEU A 289 10.25 20.18 3.96
CA LEU A 289 9.80 18.79 3.95
C LEU A 289 10.98 17.90 3.60
N VAL A 290 11.54 17.22 4.60
CA VAL A 290 12.71 16.37 4.45
C VAL A 290 12.28 14.94 4.20
N VAL A 291 12.59 14.44 3.00
CA VAL A 291 12.39 13.04 2.61
C VAL A 291 13.70 12.29 2.76
N VAL A 292 13.71 11.23 3.57
CA VAL A 292 14.90 10.40 3.78
C VAL A 292 14.83 9.21 2.83
N ALA A 293 15.68 9.22 1.79
CA ALA A 293 15.67 8.21 0.74
C ALA A 293 17.02 8.08 0.01
N ARG A 294 17.27 6.91 -0.60
CA ARG A 294 18.43 6.62 -1.45
C ARG A 294 17.98 6.16 -2.84
N PHE A 295 18.87 6.32 -3.81
CA PHE A 295 18.67 6.01 -5.24
C PHE A 295 17.58 6.81 -5.97
N VAL A 296 16.86 7.69 -5.26
CA VAL A 296 15.90 8.64 -5.85
C VAL A 296 16.59 9.59 -6.82
N ASN A 297 15.95 9.85 -7.96
CA ASN A 297 16.40 10.84 -8.92
C ASN A 297 16.22 12.27 -8.36
N LYS A 298 17.29 12.82 -7.77
CA LYS A 298 17.30 14.15 -7.13
C LYS A 298 16.88 15.29 -8.07
N HIS A 299 17.20 15.19 -9.36
CA HIS A 299 16.79 16.20 -10.35
C HIS A 299 15.27 16.15 -10.58
N ARG A 300 14.71 14.96 -10.83
CA ARG A 300 13.25 14.77 -10.97
C ARG A 300 12.52 15.21 -9.71
N PHE A 301 13.01 14.84 -8.53
CA PHE A 301 12.46 15.24 -7.23
C PHE A 301 12.41 16.77 -7.08
N SER A 302 13.54 17.45 -7.31
CA SER A 302 13.63 18.91 -7.24
C SER A 302 12.70 19.61 -8.24
N GLU A 303 12.69 19.16 -9.50
CA GLU A 303 11.84 19.75 -10.54
C GLU A 303 10.34 19.60 -10.23
N LYS A 304 9.92 18.45 -9.71
CA LYS A 304 8.52 18.21 -9.33
C LYS A 304 8.14 18.94 -8.03
N GLY A 305 9.10 19.13 -7.12
CA GLY A 305 8.93 19.84 -5.86
C GLY A 305 8.67 21.34 -5.96
N LYS A 306 9.00 21.98 -7.09
CA LYS A 306 8.76 23.42 -7.31
C LYS A 306 7.32 23.86 -7.09
N LEU A 307 6.34 22.99 -7.41
CA LEU A 307 4.95 23.34 -7.18
C LEU A 307 4.66 23.43 -5.67
N LEU A 308 5.15 22.48 -4.87
CA LEU A 308 4.95 22.46 -3.42
C LEU A 308 5.52 23.72 -2.78
N GLU A 309 6.77 24.05 -3.11
CA GLU A 309 7.44 25.26 -2.62
C GLU A 309 6.65 26.52 -3.00
N LYS A 310 6.17 26.60 -4.24
CA LYS A 310 5.38 27.75 -4.72
C LYS A 310 4.06 27.92 -3.97
N VAL A 311 3.33 26.83 -3.72
CA VAL A 311 1.96 26.92 -3.18
C VAL A 311 1.93 26.95 -1.66
N SER A 312 2.93 26.39 -0.99
CA SER A 312 2.94 26.23 0.48
C SER A 312 4.07 26.97 1.19
N ASN A 313 5.03 27.52 0.44
CA ASN A 313 6.29 28.03 0.99
C ASN A 313 7.09 26.98 1.78
N ILE A 314 6.94 25.69 1.43
CA ILE A 314 7.66 24.58 2.05
C ILE A 314 8.61 23.97 1.04
N ARG A 315 9.89 23.94 1.36
CA ARG A 315 10.94 23.46 0.47
C ARG A 315 11.08 21.94 0.57
N PRO A 316 10.87 21.17 -0.51
CA PRO A 316 11.12 19.74 -0.49
C PRO A 316 12.62 19.45 -0.60
N LEU A 317 13.13 18.63 0.30
CA LEU A 317 14.52 18.18 0.34
C LEU A 317 14.58 16.65 0.34
N VAL A 318 15.58 16.08 -0.32
CA VAL A 318 15.89 14.65 -0.23
C VAL A 318 17.26 14.44 0.39
N ARG A 319 17.34 13.65 1.46
CA ARG A 319 18.57 13.29 2.15
C ARG A 319 18.81 11.79 2.07
N SER A 320 20.06 11.41 1.89
CA SER A 320 20.47 10.02 2.07
C SER A 320 20.54 9.74 3.57
N GLY A 321 19.82 8.70 4.03
CA GLY A 321 20.03 8.11 5.35
C GLY A 321 21.41 7.46 5.47
#